data_AF-A0A524J9M1-F1
#
_entry.id   AF-A0A524J9M1-F1
#
_cell.length_a   1.000
_cell.length_b   1.000
_cell.length_c   1.000
_cell.angle_alpha   90.00
_cell.angle_beta   90.00
_cell.angle_gamma   90.00
#
_symmetry.space_group_name_H-M   'P 1'
#
loop_
_entity.id
_entity.type
_entity.pdbx_description
1 polymer ?
#
loop_
_entity_poly.entity_id
_entity_poly.type
_entity_poly.pdbx_seq_one_letter_code
_entity_poly.pdbx_strand_id
1 'polypeptide(L)'
;KRARAEGIENFLCICNHVTIVPPLRALLESPDLRLDGFIGPGHVSAVVGARPFEFIPADYGRPLVISGFEPLDILQGIRMILAQIAEGRCEVENQYSRVVPYEGNPAALAVMSEVFELRPHFEWRGLGFISQSALRLSDAYADFDAELRYATPGVRVADPKACQCGEVLKGVIKPWECKVFGTACTPEHAIGTCMVSPEGACAAYYNYGRFAREREVV
;
A
#
# COMPACT_ATOMS: atom_id res chain seq x y z
N LYS A 1 13.51 15.21 12.17
CA LYS A 1 13.65 16.69 12.22
C LYS A 1 13.58 17.29 13.63
N ARG A 2 12.44 17.21 14.36
CA ARG A 2 12.32 17.80 15.72
C ARG A 2 13.36 17.27 16.72
N ALA A 3 13.52 15.94 16.82
CA ALA A 3 14.53 15.31 17.69
C ALA A 3 15.94 15.89 17.44
N ARG A 4 16.31 16.13 16.19
CA ARG A 4 17.57 16.78 15.81
C ARG A 4 17.65 18.24 16.27
N ALA A 5 16.60 19.01 16.03
CA ALA A 5 16.54 20.41 16.44
C ALA A 5 16.62 20.60 17.96
N GLU A 6 16.10 19.63 18.72
CA GLU A 6 16.12 19.62 20.19
C GLU A 6 17.36 18.91 20.77
N GLY A 7 18.26 18.37 19.94
CA GLY A 7 19.46 17.66 20.41
C GLY A 7 19.16 16.35 21.15
N ILE A 8 18.08 15.66 20.79
CA ILE A 8 17.67 14.39 21.42
C ILE A 8 18.52 13.23 20.91
N GLU A 9 19.36 12.65 21.76
CA GLU A 9 20.33 11.62 21.34
C GLU A 9 19.83 10.17 21.53
N ASN A 10 18.76 9.99 22.30
CA ASN A 10 18.18 8.68 22.64
C ASN A 10 16.95 8.31 21.79
N PHE A 11 16.69 9.07 20.73
CA PHE A 11 15.68 8.73 19.73
C PHE A 11 16.35 7.93 18.60
N LEU A 12 15.75 6.82 18.19
CA LEU A 12 16.23 5.99 17.10
C LEU A 12 15.05 5.48 16.27
N CYS A 13 15.28 5.25 14.99
CA CYS A 13 14.28 4.77 14.04
C CYS A 13 14.84 3.59 13.24
N ILE A 14 14.03 2.54 13.10
CA ILE A 14 14.21 1.49 12.10
C ILE A 14 13.27 1.78 10.93
N CYS A 15 13.80 1.89 9.72
CA CYS A 15 13.03 2.37 8.58
C CYS A 15 12.49 1.24 7.71
N ASN A 16 11.23 0.87 7.95
CA ASN A 16 10.43 0.01 7.07
C ASN A 16 9.35 0.80 6.30
N HIS A 17 9.63 2.09 6.04
CA HIS A 17 8.75 2.95 5.25
C HIS A 17 8.85 2.57 3.78
N VAL A 18 7.71 2.43 3.12
CA VAL A 18 7.61 2.00 1.73
C VAL A 18 6.99 3.07 0.84
N THR A 19 7.31 3.04 -0.46
CA THR A 19 6.72 3.92 -1.48
C THR A 19 5.66 3.18 -2.28
N ILE A 20 4.67 3.92 -2.82
CA ILE A 20 3.50 3.31 -3.46
C ILE A 20 3.68 3.02 -4.96
N VAL A 21 4.51 3.79 -5.67
CA VAL A 21 4.63 3.68 -7.13
C VAL A 21 5.30 2.37 -7.57
N PRO A 22 6.48 1.98 -7.05
CA PRO A 22 7.13 0.72 -7.42
C PRO A 22 6.28 -0.54 -7.20
N PRO A 23 5.60 -0.75 -6.04
CA PRO A 23 4.75 -1.93 -5.87
C PRO A 23 3.52 -1.90 -6.79
N LEU A 24 2.96 -0.73 -7.11
CA LEU A 24 1.88 -0.64 -8.10
C LEU A 24 2.36 -1.05 -9.49
N ARG A 25 3.56 -0.64 -9.92
CA ARG A 25 4.16 -1.13 -11.19
C ARG A 25 4.35 -2.64 -11.17
N ALA A 26 4.92 -3.19 -10.09
CA ALA A 26 5.10 -4.63 -9.95
C ALA A 26 3.77 -5.41 -10.02
N LEU A 27 2.69 -4.85 -9.47
CA LEU A 27 1.35 -5.42 -9.60
C LEU A 27 0.83 -5.32 -11.04
N LEU A 28 1.00 -4.17 -11.69
CA LEU A 28 0.56 -3.92 -13.06
C LEU A 28 1.28 -4.79 -14.10
N GLU A 29 2.53 -5.16 -13.82
CA GLU A 29 3.37 -6.04 -14.65
C GLU A 29 3.13 -7.53 -14.39
N SER A 30 2.30 -7.87 -13.38
CA SER A 30 1.95 -9.26 -13.08
C SER A 30 1.05 -9.84 -14.19
N PRO A 31 1.37 -11.02 -14.75
CA PRO A 31 0.56 -11.65 -15.80
C PRO A 31 -0.84 -12.05 -15.31
N ASP A 32 -1.02 -12.22 -14.00
CA ASP A 32 -2.28 -12.62 -13.38
C ASP A 32 -3.20 -11.43 -13.05
N LEU A 33 -2.85 -10.20 -13.45
CA LEU A 33 -3.63 -9.01 -13.13
C LEU A 33 -5.00 -9.03 -13.83
N ARG A 34 -6.06 -8.94 -13.03
CA ARG A 34 -7.46 -8.88 -13.49
C ARG A 34 -8.15 -7.60 -13.01
N LEU A 35 -7.54 -6.45 -13.28
CA LEU A 35 -8.08 -5.14 -12.87
C LEU A 35 -8.37 -4.27 -14.10
N ASP A 36 -9.58 -3.73 -14.15
CA ASP A 36 -10.00 -2.80 -15.21
C ASP A 36 -9.87 -1.33 -14.80
N GLY A 37 -9.67 -1.05 -13.52
CA GLY A 37 -9.46 0.29 -12.98
C GLY A 37 -9.07 0.25 -11.50
N PHE A 38 -8.65 1.40 -10.99
CA PHE A 38 -8.11 1.52 -9.63
C PHE A 38 -8.86 2.56 -8.80
N ILE A 39 -9.15 2.21 -7.55
CA ILE A 39 -9.45 3.19 -6.52
C ILE A 39 -8.12 3.59 -5.87
N GLY A 40 -7.73 4.84 -6.08
CA GLY A 40 -6.49 5.41 -5.55
C GLY A 40 -6.59 5.73 -4.06
N PRO A 41 -5.48 5.58 -3.29
CA PRO A 41 -5.47 5.76 -1.84
C PRO A 41 -5.55 7.23 -1.44
N GLY A 42 -6.62 7.66 -0.77
CA GLY A 42 -6.84 9.05 -0.37
C GLY A 42 -5.74 9.65 0.52
N HIS A 43 -5.35 8.98 1.62
CA HIS A 43 -4.35 9.52 2.55
C HIS A 43 -2.93 9.58 1.97
N VAL A 44 -2.53 8.59 1.17
CA VAL A 44 -1.24 8.63 0.46
C VAL A 44 -1.25 9.80 -0.51
N SER A 45 -2.32 9.93 -1.30
CA SER A 45 -2.48 11.02 -2.27
C SER A 45 -2.54 12.40 -1.61
N ALA A 46 -3.03 12.52 -0.38
CA ALA A 46 -2.98 13.78 0.37
C ALA A 46 -1.54 14.26 0.63
N VAL A 47 -0.58 13.34 0.67
CA VAL A 47 0.85 13.64 0.81
C VAL A 47 1.52 13.81 -0.55
N VAL A 48 1.41 12.80 -1.42
CA VAL A 48 2.19 12.74 -2.68
C VAL A 48 1.50 13.39 -3.88
N GLY A 49 0.22 13.72 -3.75
CA GLY A 49 -0.61 14.26 -4.80
C GLY A 49 -1.21 13.20 -5.72
N ALA A 50 -1.89 13.68 -6.76
CA ALA A 50 -2.46 12.84 -7.80
C ALA A 50 -1.46 12.52 -8.92
N ARG A 51 -0.53 13.45 -9.20
CA ARG A 51 0.46 13.33 -10.27
C ARG A 51 1.24 12.00 -10.29
N PRO A 52 1.70 11.44 -9.14
CA PRO A 52 2.46 10.19 -9.16
C PRO A 52 1.69 8.97 -9.69
N PHE A 53 0.37 9.05 -9.87
CA PHE A 53 -0.45 7.96 -10.40
C PHE A 53 -0.70 8.04 -11.90
N GLU A 54 -0.29 9.12 -12.58
CA GLU A 54 -0.55 9.33 -14.02
C GLU A 54 0.09 8.27 -14.93
N PHE A 55 1.13 7.61 -14.44
CA PHE A 55 1.75 6.51 -15.16
C PHE A 55 0.80 5.32 -15.37
N ILE A 56 -0.22 5.15 -14.52
CA ILE A 56 -1.15 4.01 -14.60
C ILE A 56 -1.98 4.08 -15.88
N PRO A 57 -2.72 5.19 -16.15
CA PRO A 57 -3.40 5.33 -17.43
C PRO A 57 -2.41 5.48 -18.60
N ALA A 58 -1.32 6.24 -18.43
CA ALA A 58 -0.39 6.51 -19.53
C ALA A 58 0.37 5.26 -20.03
N ASP A 59 0.87 4.43 -19.12
CA ASP A 59 1.71 3.28 -19.45
C ASP A 59 0.89 1.97 -19.57
N TYR A 60 -0.19 1.83 -18.80
CA TYR A 60 -0.94 0.56 -18.68
C TYR A 60 -2.41 0.66 -19.12
N GLY A 61 -2.89 1.84 -19.50
CA GLY A 61 -4.26 2.01 -20.02
C GLY A 61 -5.34 1.67 -19.00
N ARG A 62 -5.08 1.84 -17.69
CA ARG A 62 -6.07 1.61 -16.63
C ARG A 62 -6.50 2.94 -15.97
N PRO A 63 -7.79 3.28 -15.93
CA PRO A 63 -8.27 4.47 -15.23
C PRO A 63 -8.04 4.35 -13.73
N LEU A 64 -7.76 5.47 -13.09
CA LEU A 64 -7.62 5.55 -11.63
C LEU A 64 -8.44 6.72 -11.08
N VAL A 65 -9.18 6.47 -10.00
CA VAL A 65 -9.89 7.53 -9.28
C VAL A 65 -9.44 7.56 -7.83
N ILE A 66 -8.82 8.66 -7.41
CA ILE A 66 -8.44 8.87 -6.01
C ILE A 66 -9.70 9.13 -5.21
N SER A 67 -9.95 8.30 -4.18
CA SER A 67 -11.17 8.34 -3.38
C SER A 67 -10.88 8.69 -1.92
N GLY A 68 -11.88 9.29 -1.28
CA GLY A 68 -11.99 9.31 0.17
C GLY A 68 -12.38 7.94 0.74
N PHE A 69 -12.68 7.91 2.04
CA PHE A 69 -12.95 6.68 2.80
C PHE A 69 -14.41 6.55 3.25
N GLU A 70 -15.22 7.60 3.05
CA GLU A 70 -16.65 7.49 3.34
C GLU A 70 -17.31 6.54 2.32
N PRO A 71 -18.39 5.82 2.69
CA PRO A 71 -19.07 4.91 1.77
C PRO A 71 -19.48 5.58 0.45
N LEU A 72 -19.92 6.84 0.50
CA LEU A 72 -20.28 7.60 -0.69
C LEU A 72 -19.07 8.03 -1.52
N ASP A 73 -17.92 8.27 -0.88
CA ASP A 73 -16.68 8.58 -1.61
C ASP A 73 -16.29 7.39 -2.50
N ILE A 74 -16.30 6.19 -1.91
CA ILE A 74 -15.98 4.94 -2.61
C ILE A 74 -16.99 4.66 -3.73
N LEU A 75 -18.30 4.78 -3.47
CA LEU A 75 -19.33 4.55 -4.47
C LEU A 75 -19.22 5.55 -5.64
N GLN A 76 -18.93 6.82 -5.34
CA GLN A 76 -18.70 7.81 -6.38
C GLN A 76 -17.44 7.50 -7.19
N GLY A 77 -16.35 7.09 -6.52
CA GLY A 77 -15.11 6.67 -7.19
C GLY A 77 -15.34 5.50 -8.14
N ILE A 78 -16.09 4.49 -7.73
CA ILE A 78 -16.49 3.36 -8.60
C ILE A 78 -17.30 3.87 -9.80
N ARG A 79 -18.30 4.72 -9.56
CA ARG A 79 -19.12 5.30 -10.64
C ARG A 79 -18.26 6.06 -11.67
N MET A 80 -17.27 6.82 -11.20
CA MET A 80 -16.35 7.59 -12.04
C MET A 80 -15.48 6.67 -12.90
N ILE A 81 -14.92 5.60 -12.33
CA ILE A 81 -14.18 4.57 -13.09
C ILE A 81 -15.08 3.96 -14.18
N LEU A 82 -16.28 3.54 -13.83
CA LEU A 82 -17.22 2.93 -14.78
C LEU A 82 -17.62 3.90 -15.90
N ALA A 83 -17.78 5.18 -15.59
CA ALA A 83 -18.08 6.21 -16.59
C ALA A 83 -16.91 6.37 -17.57
N GLN A 84 -15.67 6.44 -17.07
CA GLN A 84 -14.48 6.49 -17.95
C GLN A 84 -14.43 5.29 -18.89
N ILE A 85 -14.65 4.07 -18.37
CA ILE A 85 -14.67 2.84 -19.18
C ILE A 85 -15.76 2.89 -20.25
N ALA A 86 -16.98 3.30 -19.89
CA ALA A 86 -18.10 3.40 -20.83
C ALA A 86 -17.87 4.48 -21.92
N GLU A 87 -17.16 5.55 -21.59
CA GLU A 87 -16.84 6.66 -22.48
C GLU A 87 -15.53 6.45 -23.28
N GLY A 88 -14.79 5.38 -23.01
CA GLY A 88 -13.46 5.14 -23.60
C GLY A 88 -12.38 6.12 -23.12
N ARG A 89 -12.59 6.79 -21.97
CA ARG A 89 -11.59 7.63 -21.30
C ARG A 89 -10.68 6.77 -20.42
N CYS A 90 -9.47 7.24 -20.18
CA CYS A 90 -8.51 6.58 -19.29
C CYS A 90 -7.56 7.63 -18.70
N GLU A 91 -7.90 8.14 -17.52
CA GLU A 91 -7.16 9.20 -16.85
C GLU A 91 -7.20 9.05 -15.33
N VAL A 92 -6.41 9.88 -14.64
CA VAL A 92 -6.48 10.02 -13.18
C VAL A 92 -7.53 11.08 -12.84
N GLU A 93 -8.61 10.69 -12.18
CA GLU A 93 -9.57 11.63 -11.60
C GLU A 93 -9.44 11.69 -10.07
N ASN A 94 -9.84 12.83 -9.49
CA ASN A 94 -9.74 13.09 -8.06
C ASN A 94 -11.12 13.29 -7.43
N GLN A 95 -11.74 12.20 -6.96
CA GLN A 95 -12.97 12.26 -6.18
C GLN A 95 -12.71 12.93 -4.82
N TYR A 96 -11.50 12.75 -4.26
CA TYR A 96 -11.11 13.29 -2.96
C TYR A 96 -10.54 14.73 -2.99
N SER A 97 -11.04 15.55 -3.91
CA SER A 97 -10.57 16.93 -4.17
C SER A 97 -10.63 17.86 -2.96
N ARG A 98 -11.50 17.56 -1.98
CA ARG A 98 -11.58 18.28 -0.70
C ARG A 98 -10.34 18.13 0.19
N VAL A 99 -9.50 17.12 -0.06
CA VAL A 99 -8.27 16.85 0.72
C VAL A 99 -7.03 16.80 -0.17
N VAL A 100 -7.14 16.23 -1.37
CA VAL A 100 -5.97 15.87 -2.20
C VAL A 100 -5.65 16.97 -3.21
N PRO A 101 -4.53 17.69 -3.07
CA PRO A 101 -4.02 18.57 -4.12
C PRO A 101 -3.37 17.75 -5.23
N TYR A 102 -3.35 18.27 -6.45
CA TYR A 102 -2.73 17.57 -7.58
C TYR A 102 -1.22 17.34 -7.39
N GLU A 103 -0.49 18.35 -6.91
CA GLU A 103 0.95 18.31 -6.62
C GLU A 103 1.29 17.73 -5.22
N GLY A 104 0.28 17.37 -4.43
CA GLY A 104 0.46 16.89 -3.05
C GLY A 104 0.76 18.00 -2.04
N ASN A 105 1.36 17.61 -0.92
CA ASN A 105 1.69 18.51 0.18
C ASN A 105 3.18 18.90 0.12
N PRO A 106 3.52 20.14 -0.32
CA PRO A 106 4.91 20.53 -0.53
C PRO A 106 5.73 20.53 0.77
N ALA A 107 5.11 20.87 1.92
CA ALA A 107 5.81 20.87 3.20
C ALA A 107 6.16 19.43 3.65
N ALA A 108 5.23 18.49 3.48
CA ALA A 108 5.47 17.09 3.80
C ALA A 108 6.54 16.48 2.86
N LEU A 109 6.42 16.74 1.55
CA LEU A 109 7.39 16.28 0.56
C LEU A 109 8.80 16.80 0.83
N ALA A 110 8.94 18.07 1.22
CA ALA A 110 10.23 18.66 1.61
C ALA A 110 10.82 18.00 2.86
N VAL A 111 10.00 17.68 3.87
CA VAL A 111 10.48 16.95 5.06
C VAL A 111 10.88 15.53 4.71
N MET A 112 10.11 14.84 3.87
CA MET A 112 10.42 13.49 3.43
C MET A 112 11.73 13.44 2.64
N SER A 113 11.95 14.37 1.71
CA SER A 113 13.19 14.42 0.92
C SER A 113 14.42 14.82 1.74
N GLU A 114 14.24 15.58 2.82
CA GLU A 114 15.31 15.93 3.74
C GLU A 114 15.71 14.76 4.65
N VAL A 115 14.71 14.05 5.20
CA VAL A 115 14.91 13.02 6.24
C VAL A 115 15.22 11.65 5.63
N PHE A 116 14.68 11.35 4.45
CA PHE A 116 14.75 10.03 3.86
C PHE A 116 15.37 10.03 2.48
N GLU A 117 15.90 8.87 2.11
CA GLU A 117 16.34 8.56 0.76
C GLU A 117 15.90 7.14 0.36
N LEU A 118 15.88 6.85 -0.94
CA LEU A 118 15.45 5.56 -1.46
C LEU A 118 16.46 4.46 -1.13
N ARG A 119 15.96 3.33 -0.64
CA ARG A 119 16.73 2.09 -0.57
C ARG A 119 16.88 1.48 -1.96
N PRO A 120 18.05 0.92 -2.31
CA PRO A 120 18.22 0.24 -3.59
C PRO A 120 17.23 -0.92 -3.79
N HIS A 121 17.06 -1.75 -2.77
CA HIS A 121 16.17 -2.93 -2.79
C HIS A 121 15.49 -3.09 -1.43
N PHE A 122 14.25 -3.56 -1.45
CA PHE A 122 13.51 -3.89 -0.24
C PHE A 122 12.61 -5.09 -0.48
N GLU A 123 12.53 -5.96 0.53
CA GLU A 123 11.67 -7.16 0.48
C GLU A 123 10.26 -6.78 0.90
N TRP A 124 9.32 -6.94 -0.01
CA TRP A 124 7.90 -6.86 0.27
C TRP A 124 7.37 -8.26 0.55
N ARG A 125 6.84 -8.44 1.76
CA ARG A 125 6.22 -9.70 2.15
C ARG A 125 5.09 -10.05 1.18
N GLY A 126 5.18 -11.22 0.55
CA GLY A 126 4.22 -11.69 -0.46
C GLY A 126 4.42 -11.15 -1.89
N LEU A 127 5.30 -10.17 -2.11
CA LEU A 127 5.62 -9.63 -3.44
C LEU A 127 7.11 -9.80 -3.83
N GLY A 128 7.97 -10.19 -2.88
CA GLY A 128 9.39 -10.38 -3.12
C GLY A 128 10.17 -9.06 -3.11
N PHE A 129 11.37 -9.07 -3.71
CA PHE A 129 12.21 -7.87 -3.76
C PHE A 129 11.73 -6.91 -4.83
N ILE A 130 11.51 -5.65 -4.44
CA ILE A 130 11.13 -4.57 -5.35
C ILE A 130 12.17 -3.47 -5.22
N SER A 131 12.81 -3.10 -6.33
CA SER A 131 13.81 -2.04 -6.37
C SER A 131 13.19 -0.68 -6.06
N GLN A 132 13.95 0.17 -5.35
CA GLN A 132 13.59 1.57 -5.06
C GLN A 132 12.19 1.75 -4.42
N SER A 133 11.73 0.75 -3.68
CA SER A 133 10.37 0.66 -3.14
C SER A 133 10.25 1.00 -1.66
N ALA A 134 11.37 1.34 -1.01
CA ALA A 134 11.42 1.69 0.41
C ALA A 134 12.39 2.82 0.68
N LEU A 135 12.29 3.36 1.89
CA LEU A 135 13.07 4.48 2.37
C LEU A 135 14.03 4.05 3.48
N ARG A 136 15.17 4.72 3.56
CA ARG A 136 16.08 4.72 4.71
C ARG A 136 16.29 6.17 5.17
N LEU A 137 16.82 6.35 6.38
CA LEU A 137 17.25 7.67 6.79
C LEU A 137 18.38 8.14 5.87
N SER A 138 18.37 9.43 5.52
CA SER A 138 19.47 10.03 4.78
C SER A 138 20.73 10.10 5.64
N ASP A 139 21.89 10.23 4.99
CA ASP A 139 23.17 10.36 5.69
C ASP A 139 23.17 11.54 6.69
N ALA A 140 22.41 12.60 6.38
CA ALA A 140 22.25 13.74 7.27
C ALA A 140 21.52 13.40 8.60
N TYR A 141 20.84 12.26 8.67
CA TYR A 141 20.08 11.78 9.83
C TYR A 141 20.62 10.44 10.37
N ALA A 142 21.83 10.04 10.01
CA ALA A 142 22.45 8.77 10.40
C ALA A 142 22.53 8.54 11.92
N ASP A 143 22.64 9.61 12.73
CA ASP A 143 22.68 9.51 14.20
C ASP A 143 21.39 8.90 14.81
N PHE A 144 20.29 8.96 14.05
CA PHE A 144 19.00 8.39 14.43
C PHE A 144 18.75 6.99 13.85
N ASP A 145 19.68 6.47 13.05
CA ASP A 145 19.50 5.19 12.36
C ASP A 145 19.85 4.01 13.29
N ALA A 146 18.81 3.29 13.70
CA ALA A 146 18.98 2.11 14.54
C ALA A 146 19.74 0.99 13.81
N GLU A 147 19.62 0.90 12.49
CA GLU A 147 20.26 -0.13 11.66
C GLU A 147 21.76 0.11 11.53
N LEU A 148 22.21 1.37 11.61
CA LEU A 148 23.63 1.72 11.70
C LEU A 148 24.19 1.57 13.12
N ARG A 149 23.40 1.93 14.14
CA ARG A 149 23.85 1.87 15.54
C ARG A 149 23.91 0.45 16.08
N TYR A 150 23.05 -0.45 15.61
CA TYR A 150 22.98 -1.82 16.08
C TYR A 150 23.18 -2.83 14.95
N ALA A 151 24.19 -3.69 15.11
CA ALA A 151 24.39 -4.83 14.22
C ALA A 151 23.20 -5.79 14.36
N THR A 152 22.31 -5.78 13.37
CA THR A 152 21.14 -6.67 13.36
C THR A 152 21.42 -7.86 12.45
N PRO A 153 21.36 -9.11 12.94
CA PRO A 153 21.60 -10.27 12.11
C PRO A 153 20.50 -10.41 11.04
N GLY A 154 20.88 -10.56 9.77
CA GLY A 154 19.98 -10.68 8.63
C GLY A 154 19.30 -12.05 8.51
N VAL A 155 18.55 -12.46 9.53
CA VAL A 155 17.81 -13.72 9.52
C VAL A 155 16.57 -13.55 8.65
N ARG A 156 16.52 -14.27 7.52
CA ARG A 156 15.29 -14.37 6.72
C ARG A 156 14.40 -15.46 7.28
N VAL A 157 13.17 -15.09 7.61
CA VAL A 157 12.11 -16.03 7.99
C VAL A 157 11.15 -16.14 6.83
N ALA A 158 11.07 -17.34 6.23
CA ALA A 158 10.13 -17.59 5.15
C ALA A 158 8.69 -17.47 5.65
N ASP A 159 7.80 -17.03 4.75
CA ASP A 159 6.38 -17.03 5.03
C ASP A 159 5.87 -18.46 5.31
N PRO A 160 4.88 -18.62 6.22
CA PRO A 160 4.28 -19.92 6.47
C PRO A 160 3.69 -20.51 5.20
N LYS A 161 4.19 -21.70 4.79
CA LYS A 161 3.78 -22.37 3.54
C LYS A 161 2.26 -22.60 3.40
N ALA A 162 1.55 -22.68 4.52
CA ALA A 162 0.11 -22.90 4.54
C ALA A 162 -0.69 -21.62 4.23
N CYS A 163 -0.08 -20.44 4.32
CA CYS A 163 -0.75 -19.15 4.13
C CYS A 163 -0.56 -18.65 2.68
N GLN A 164 -1.64 -18.12 2.10
CA GLN A 164 -1.64 -17.54 0.75
C GLN A 164 -1.78 -16.00 0.78
N CYS A 165 -1.23 -15.34 1.81
CA CYS A 165 -1.38 -13.88 1.97
C CYS A 165 -0.77 -13.09 0.81
N GLY A 166 0.29 -13.57 0.15
CA GLY A 166 0.80 -12.94 -1.08
C GLY A 166 -0.21 -12.93 -2.23
N GLU A 167 -0.97 -14.00 -2.42
CA GLU A 167 -2.03 -14.07 -3.44
C GLU A 167 -3.22 -13.15 -3.10
N VAL A 168 -3.53 -13.00 -1.80
CA VAL A 168 -4.53 -12.04 -1.33
C VAL A 168 -4.07 -10.60 -1.57
N LEU A 169 -2.81 -10.27 -1.26
CA LEU A 169 -2.23 -8.94 -1.47
C LEU A 169 -2.19 -8.55 -2.95
N LYS A 170 -1.90 -9.52 -3.84
CA LYS A 170 -1.95 -9.31 -5.29
C LYS A 170 -3.39 -9.24 -5.85
N GLY A 171 -4.40 -9.54 -5.04
CA GLY A 171 -5.80 -9.62 -5.47
C GLY A 171 -6.11 -10.82 -6.37
N VAL A 172 -5.24 -11.83 -6.42
CA VAL A 172 -5.41 -13.06 -7.20
C VAL A 172 -6.49 -13.95 -6.58
N ILE A 173 -6.54 -13.98 -5.25
CA ILE A 173 -7.59 -14.66 -4.49
C ILE A 173 -8.18 -13.73 -3.44
N LYS A 174 -9.43 -14.00 -3.06
CA LYS A 174 -10.11 -13.41 -1.93
C LYS A 174 -9.69 -14.09 -0.62
N PRO A 175 -9.78 -13.40 0.53
CA PRO A 175 -9.41 -14.01 1.81
C PRO A 175 -10.06 -15.35 2.12
N TRP A 176 -11.35 -15.55 1.77
CA TRP A 176 -12.06 -16.81 2.03
C TRP A 176 -11.68 -17.96 1.10
N GLU A 177 -10.98 -17.70 0.01
CA GLU A 177 -10.42 -18.73 -0.86
C GLU A 177 -9.11 -19.30 -0.29
N CYS A 178 -8.50 -18.64 0.69
CA CYS A 178 -7.32 -19.16 1.37
C CYS A 178 -7.68 -20.32 2.29
N LYS A 179 -6.97 -21.45 2.13
CA LYS A 179 -7.26 -22.72 2.82
C LYS A 179 -7.29 -22.65 4.36
N VAL A 180 -6.57 -21.70 4.94
CA VAL A 180 -6.46 -21.54 6.40
C VAL A 180 -7.29 -20.38 6.94
N PHE A 181 -7.98 -19.62 6.10
CA PHE A 181 -8.73 -18.44 6.53
C PHE A 181 -9.92 -18.79 7.42
N GLY A 182 -9.99 -18.17 8.60
CA GLY A 182 -11.08 -18.34 9.56
C GLY A 182 -11.14 -19.71 10.23
N THR A 183 -10.19 -20.60 9.94
CA THR A 183 -10.02 -21.91 10.57
C THR A 183 -8.74 -21.92 11.40
N ALA A 184 -7.61 -22.26 10.79
CA ALA A 184 -6.31 -22.24 11.44
C ALA A 184 -5.72 -20.82 11.58
N CYS A 185 -6.14 -19.89 10.72
CA CYS A 185 -5.76 -18.48 10.75
C CYS A 185 -6.96 -17.63 11.19
N THR A 186 -6.94 -17.13 12.42
CA THR A 186 -7.93 -16.20 12.99
C THR A 186 -7.22 -14.98 13.57
N PRO A 187 -7.92 -13.90 13.97
CA PRO A 187 -7.29 -12.77 14.64
C PRO A 187 -6.51 -13.16 15.91
N GLU A 188 -7.01 -14.14 16.68
CA GLU A 188 -6.36 -14.66 17.88
C GLU A 188 -5.16 -15.57 17.56
N HIS A 189 -5.22 -16.28 16.43
CA HIS A 189 -4.18 -17.21 15.96
C HIS A 189 -3.77 -16.85 14.52
N ALA A 190 -3.17 -15.68 14.35
CA ALA A 190 -2.86 -15.17 13.02
C ALA A 190 -1.61 -15.85 12.43
N ILE A 191 -1.80 -16.54 11.30
CA ILE A 191 -0.71 -17.18 10.54
C ILE A 191 -0.06 -16.19 9.57
N GLY A 192 -0.87 -15.40 8.86
CA GLY A 192 -0.40 -14.44 7.85
C GLY A 192 -0.59 -12.99 8.27
N THR A 193 0.24 -12.08 7.75
CA THR A 193 0.17 -10.64 8.05
C THR A 193 -1.16 -9.99 7.69
N CYS A 194 -1.81 -10.49 6.65
CA CYS A 194 -3.14 -10.06 6.26
C CYS A 194 -4.20 -10.25 7.38
N MET A 195 -3.96 -11.13 8.35
CA MET A 195 -4.83 -11.36 9.52
C MET A 195 -4.36 -10.62 10.78
N VAL A 196 -3.06 -10.30 10.87
CA VAL A 196 -2.48 -9.56 12.02
C VAL A 196 -2.83 -8.07 11.94
N SER A 197 -2.74 -7.49 10.76
CA SER A 197 -2.92 -6.05 10.59
C SER A 197 -4.40 -5.65 10.64
N PRO A 198 -4.77 -4.57 11.34
CA PRO A 198 -6.13 -4.02 11.29
C PRO A 198 -6.50 -3.51 9.89
N GLU A 199 -5.51 -3.14 9.08
CA GLU A 199 -5.69 -2.77 7.67
C GLU A 199 -5.62 -3.99 6.72
N GLY A 200 -5.34 -5.17 7.27
CA GLY A 200 -5.19 -6.40 6.50
C GLY A 200 -6.52 -6.88 5.92
N ALA A 201 -6.51 -7.22 4.63
CA ALA A 201 -7.70 -7.70 3.94
C ALA A 201 -8.35 -8.92 4.64
N CYS A 202 -7.57 -9.86 5.16
CA CYS A 202 -8.12 -11.01 5.88
C CYS A 202 -8.79 -10.60 7.20
N ALA A 203 -8.16 -9.73 7.99
CA ALA A 203 -8.76 -9.23 9.23
C ALA A 203 -10.08 -8.49 8.96
N ALA A 204 -10.10 -7.62 7.94
CA ALA A 204 -11.31 -6.90 7.53
C ALA A 204 -12.43 -7.86 7.12
N TYR A 205 -12.12 -8.88 6.30
CA TYR A 205 -13.11 -9.88 5.91
C TYR A 205 -13.59 -10.75 7.07
N TYR A 206 -12.71 -11.10 8.00
CA TYR A 206 -13.08 -11.91 9.17
C TYR A 206 -14.05 -11.14 10.08
N ASN A 207 -13.76 -9.86 10.34
CA ASN A 207 -14.54 -9.02 11.25
C ASN A 207 -15.86 -8.55 10.65
N TYR A 208 -15.87 -8.20 9.36
CA TYR A 208 -16.99 -7.50 8.73
C TYR A 208 -17.59 -8.22 7.51
N GLY A 209 -16.90 -9.22 6.95
CA GLY A 209 -17.30 -9.90 5.71
C GLY A 209 -18.42 -10.94 5.87
N ARG A 210 -19.02 -11.09 7.05
CA ARG A 210 -20.04 -12.13 7.34
C ARG A 210 -21.25 -12.09 6.40
N PHE A 211 -21.57 -10.95 5.79
CA PHE A 211 -22.69 -10.79 4.84
C PHE A 211 -22.33 -11.08 3.38
N ALA A 212 -21.06 -11.30 3.04
CA ALA A 212 -20.64 -11.55 1.65
C ALA A 212 -20.76 -13.03 1.23
N ARG A 213 -20.75 -13.98 2.19
CA ARG A 213 -20.76 -15.43 1.90
C ARG A 213 -22.05 -15.94 1.26
N GLU A 214 -23.18 -15.29 1.52
CA GLU A 214 -24.48 -15.71 0.97
C GLU A 214 -24.76 -15.12 -0.42
N ARG A 215 -23.98 -14.12 -0.87
CA ARG A 215 -24.27 -13.34 -2.08
C ARG A 215 -23.52 -13.78 -3.35
N GLU A 216 -22.55 -14.68 -3.25
CA GLU A 216 -21.82 -15.22 -4.42
C GLU A 216 -22.48 -16.45 -5.06
N VAL A 217 -23.70 -16.81 -4.64
CA VAL A 217 -24.56 -17.74 -5.41
C VAL A 217 -25.50 -16.90 -6.28
N VAL A 218 -24.99 -16.34 -7.38
CA VAL A 218 -25.78 -15.89 -8.54
C VAL A 218 -25.04 -16.24 -9.81
#